data_AF-A0A1Z8WXN8-F1
#
_entry.id   AF-A0A1Z8WXN8-F1
#
_cell.length_a   1.000
_cell.length_b   1.000
_cell.length_c   1.000
_cell.angle_alpha   90.00
_cell.angle_beta   90.00
_cell.angle_gamma   90.00
#
_symmetry.space_group_name_H-M   'P 1'
#
loop_
_entity.id
_entity.type
_entity.pdbx_description
1 polymer ?
#
loop_
_entity_poly.entity_id
_entity_poly.type
_entity_poly.pdbx_seq_one_letter_code
_entity_poly.pdbx_strand_id
1 'polypeptide(L)'
;MRINNNILVQVIGMLGIISSLIFVGLEMRQTQKIAIAGQQQARSALGNTVILSMNNIGVDVQSIYFEGKKKSDLSLEEIALRNTAHIAWFLYENDFYQFQQGLMDEETWNAKVVAMKALFNNCPVRSIVVTRKPTFSKHLKALIESFPDECVSLD
;
A
#
# COMPACT_ATOMS: atom_id res chain seq x y z
N MET A 1 -43.29 18.83 -41.15
CA MET A 1 -42.05 18.07 -41.42
C MET A 1 -42.23 16.66 -40.89
N ARG A 2 -42.33 15.64 -41.77
CA ARG A 2 -42.47 14.23 -41.36
C ARG A 2 -41.06 13.71 -41.04
N ILE A 3 -40.79 13.39 -39.78
CA ILE A 3 -39.55 12.72 -39.42
C ILE A 3 -39.59 11.33 -40.05
N ASN A 4 -38.55 10.98 -40.81
CA ASN A 4 -38.45 9.66 -41.44
C ASN A 4 -38.05 8.63 -40.37
N ASN A 5 -38.95 7.70 -40.06
CA ASN A 5 -38.74 6.67 -39.04
C ASN A 5 -37.46 5.85 -39.29
N ASN A 6 -37.03 5.69 -40.55
CA ASN A 6 -35.79 4.99 -40.89
C ASN A 6 -34.54 5.75 -40.43
N ILE A 7 -34.54 7.08 -40.56
CA ILE A 7 -33.43 7.93 -40.09
C ILE A 7 -33.38 7.88 -38.56
N LEU A 8 -34.54 7.89 -37.89
CA LEU A 8 -34.61 7.80 -36.44
C LEU A 8 -34.03 6.47 -35.92
N VAL A 9 -34.41 5.34 -36.50
CA VAL A 9 -33.89 4.02 -36.13
C VAL A 9 -32.38 3.94 -36.37
N GLN A 10 -31.88 4.48 -37.49
CA GLN A 10 -30.45 4.48 -37.79
C GLN A 10 -29.64 5.31 -36.79
N VAL A 11 -30.13 6.51 -36.43
CA VAL A 11 -29.47 7.36 -35.43
C VAL A 11 -29.45 6.69 -34.07
N ILE A 12 -30.56 6.07 -33.64
CA ILE A 12 -30.61 5.31 -32.38
C ILE A 12 -29.63 4.13 -32.41
N GLY A 13 -29.54 3.41 -33.53
CA GLY A 13 -28.58 2.31 -33.70
C GLY A 13 -27.13 2.77 -33.58
N MET A 14 -26.76 3.87 -34.25
CA MET A 14 -25.43 4.45 -34.15
C MET A 14 -25.12 4.95 -32.73
N LEU A 15 -26.08 5.61 -32.07
CA LEU A 15 -25.94 6.03 -30.68
C LEU A 15 -25.79 4.84 -29.73
N GLY A 16 -26.48 3.73 -30.00
CA GLY A 16 -26.34 2.49 -29.24
C GLY A 16 -24.94 1.91 -29.32
N ILE A 17 -24.36 1.85 -30.52
CA ILE A 17 -22.97 1.38 -30.72
C ILE A 17 -21.97 2.31 -30.03
N ILE A 18 -22.13 3.62 -30.14
CA ILE A 18 -21.24 4.59 -29.48
C ILE A 18 -21.33 4.43 -27.96
N SER A 19 -22.54 4.31 -27.42
CA SER A 19 -22.77 4.16 -25.98
C SER A 19 -22.16 2.86 -25.43
N SER A 20 -22.27 1.75 -26.18
CA SER A 20 -21.66 0.48 -25.77
C SER A 20 -20.13 0.53 -25.78
N LEU A 21 -19.53 1.17 -26.79
CA LEU A 21 -18.08 1.35 -26.85
C LEU A 21 -17.55 2.23 -25.71
N ILE A 22 -18.28 3.28 -25.33
CA ILE A 22 -17.93 4.11 -24.18
C ILE A 22 -17.97 3.29 -22.90
N PHE A 23 -19.03 2.50 -22.69
CA PHE A 23 -19.18 1.66 -21.51
C PHE A 23 -18.04 0.64 -21.39
N VAL A 24 -17.73 -0.08 -22.47
CA VAL A 24 -16.59 -1.02 -22.52
C VAL A 24 -15.26 -0.31 -22.23
N GLY A 25 -15.08 0.90 -22.77
CA GLY A 25 -13.90 1.72 -22.48
C GLY A 25 -13.75 2.07 -20.99
N LEU A 26 -14.86 2.37 -20.31
CA LEU A 26 -14.87 2.63 -18.86
C LEU A 26 -14.58 1.35 -18.06
N GLU A 27 -15.18 0.21 -18.41
CA GLU A 27 -14.93 -1.07 -17.76
C GLU A 27 -13.47 -1.52 -17.89
N MET A 28 -12.86 -1.35 -19.08
CA MET A 28 -11.45 -1.67 -19.29
C MET A 28 -10.53 -0.81 -18.43
N ARG A 29 -10.81 0.49 -18.29
CA ARG A 29 -10.03 1.38 -17.41
C ARG A 29 -10.14 0.96 -15.94
N GLN A 30 -11.33 0.59 -15.48
CA GLN A 30 -11.53 0.10 -14.12
C GLN A 30 -10.79 -1.23 -13.89
N THR A 31 -10.90 -2.16 -14.84
CA THR A 31 -10.22 -3.47 -14.77
C THR A 31 -8.71 -3.30 -14.73
N GLN A 32 -8.15 -2.43 -15.58
CA GLN A 32 -6.72 -2.14 -15.59
C GLN A 32 -6.26 -1.57 -14.25
N LYS A 33 -7.03 -0.66 -13.66
CA LYS A 33 -6.73 -0.06 -12.35
C LYS A 33 -6.68 -1.12 -11.24
N ILE A 34 -7.67 -2.01 -11.19
CA ILE A 34 -7.71 -3.13 -10.23
C ILE A 34 -6.52 -4.07 -10.45
N ALA A 35 -6.17 -4.37 -11.70
CA ALA A 35 -5.04 -5.25 -12.04
C ALA A 35 -3.69 -4.68 -11.56
N ILE A 36 -3.44 -3.38 -11.78
CA ILE A 36 -2.21 -2.72 -11.31
C ILE A 36 -2.16 -2.74 -9.78
N ALA A 37 -3.29 -2.50 -9.12
CA ALA A 37 -3.35 -2.51 -7.67
C ALA A 37 -3.16 -3.93 -7.08
N GLY A 38 -3.71 -4.95 -7.72
CA GLY A 38 -3.42 -6.35 -7.40
C GLY A 38 -1.95 -6.71 -7.59
N GLN A 39 -1.28 -6.15 -8.61
CA GLN A 39 0.16 -6.33 -8.79
C GLN A 39 0.97 -5.67 -7.65
N GLN A 40 0.55 -4.50 -7.17
CA GLN A 40 1.18 -3.83 -6.04
C GLN A 40 1.04 -4.66 -4.74
N GLN A 41 -0.16 -5.19 -4.49
CA GLN A 41 -0.41 -6.09 -3.37
C GLN A 41 0.46 -7.36 -3.45
N ALA A 42 0.57 -7.97 -4.64
CA ALA A 42 1.41 -9.15 -4.84
C ALA A 42 2.90 -8.86 -4.56
N ARG A 43 3.41 -7.69 -4.95
CA ARG A 43 4.79 -7.27 -4.63
C ARG A 43 4.99 -7.07 -3.13
N SER A 44 4.03 -6.45 -2.44
CA SER A 44 4.08 -6.34 -0.97
C SER A 44 4.07 -7.71 -0.30
N ALA A 45 3.24 -8.64 -0.78
CA ALA A 45 3.17 -10.00 -0.26
C ALA A 45 4.49 -10.76 -0.46
N LEU A 46 5.14 -10.63 -1.63
CA LEU A 46 6.46 -11.22 -1.87
C LEU A 46 7.52 -10.67 -0.91
N GLY A 47 7.54 -9.35 -0.69
CA GLY A 47 8.43 -8.73 0.30
C GLY A 47 8.23 -9.28 1.71
N ASN A 48 6.97 -9.45 2.13
CA ASN A 48 6.62 -10.03 3.42
C ASN A 48 7.05 -11.50 3.52
N THR A 49 6.87 -12.30 2.47
CA THR A 49 7.33 -13.70 2.43
C THR A 49 8.84 -13.79 2.62
N VAL A 50 9.62 -12.91 1.99
CA VAL A 50 11.08 -12.88 2.19
C VAL A 50 11.43 -12.60 3.65
N ILE A 51 10.78 -11.62 4.29
CA ILE A 51 11.01 -11.30 5.71
C ILE A 51 10.63 -12.49 6.59
N LEU A 52 9.48 -13.13 6.34
CA LEU A 52 9.06 -14.33 7.09
C LEU A 52 10.06 -15.47 6.96
N SER A 53 10.60 -15.71 5.76
CA SER A 53 11.65 -16.72 5.56
C SER A 53 12.92 -16.40 6.34
N MET A 54 13.36 -15.14 6.39
CA MET A 54 14.50 -14.71 7.22
C MET A 54 14.19 -14.87 8.71
N ASN A 55 12.97 -14.53 9.13
CA ASN A 55 12.54 -14.64 10.51
C ASN A 55 12.58 -16.09 11.02
N ASN A 56 12.16 -17.06 10.20
CA ASN A 56 12.16 -18.49 10.56
C ASN A 56 13.55 -19.07 10.80
N ILE A 57 14.61 -18.42 10.29
CA ILE A 57 16.00 -18.82 10.52
C ILE A 57 16.73 -17.88 11.49
N GLY A 58 16.00 -17.01 12.20
CA GLY A 58 16.56 -16.08 13.17
C GLY A 58 17.42 -14.98 12.55
N VAL A 59 17.15 -14.59 11.30
CA VAL A 59 17.85 -13.50 10.62
C VAL A 59 17.07 -12.21 10.74
N ASP A 60 17.74 -11.19 11.27
CA ASP A 60 17.22 -9.83 11.38
C ASP A 60 17.43 -9.05 10.08
N VAL A 61 16.34 -8.73 9.40
CA VAL A 61 16.39 -8.05 8.10
C VAL A 61 16.99 -6.66 8.22
N GLN A 62 16.69 -5.94 9.30
CA GLN A 62 17.20 -4.59 9.52
C GLN A 62 18.75 -4.59 9.63
N SER A 63 19.32 -5.47 10.45
CA SER A 63 20.78 -5.55 10.62
C SER A 63 21.49 -5.88 9.31
N ILE A 64 20.99 -6.86 8.56
CA ILE A 64 21.67 -7.34 7.34
C ILE A 64 21.53 -6.36 6.17
N TYR A 65 20.30 -5.95 5.87
CA TYR A 65 20.01 -5.21 4.63
C TYR A 65 20.14 -3.70 4.77
N PHE A 66 19.90 -3.17 5.97
CA PHE A 66 19.81 -1.72 6.19
C PHE A 66 20.98 -1.16 7.01
N GLU A 67 21.57 -1.96 7.90
CA GLU A 67 22.71 -1.55 8.73
C GLU A 67 24.05 -2.13 8.25
N GLY A 68 24.04 -3.01 7.25
CA GLY A 68 25.25 -3.60 6.67
C GLY A 68 26.01 -4.56 7.59
N LYS A 69 25.35 -5.09 8.64
CA LYS A 69 25.92 -6.07 9.55
C LYS A 69 25.86 -7.46 8.91
N LYS A 70 26.79 -8.35 9.29
CA LYS A 70 26.78 -9.77 8.86
C LYS A 70 25.88 -10.66 9.72
N LYS A 71 25.61 -10.24 10.95
CA LYS A 71 24.72 -10.89 11.92
C LYS A 71 24.19 -9.85 12.90
N SER A 72 23.07 -10.18 13.54
CA SER A 72 22.53 -9.44 14.68
C SER A 72 22.98 -10.11 15.98
N ASP A 73 23.21 -9.32 17.03
CA ASP A 73 23.45 -9.82 18.39
C ASP A 73 22.17 -9.81 19.25
N LEU A 74 21.01 -9.57 18.61
CA LEU A 74 19.69 -9.56 19.25
C LEU A 74 19.17 -10.98 19.55
N SER A 75 18.31 -11.07 20.55
CA SER A 75 17.51 -12.27 20.84
C SER A 75 16.50 -12.57 19.72
N LEU A 76 16.05 -13.82 19.62
CA LEU A 76 15.03 -14.21 18.62
C LEU A 76 13.74 -13.39 18.74
N GLU A 77 13.36 -12.98 19.96
CA GLU A 77 12.17 -12.16 20.21
C GLU A 77 12.33 -10.75 19.65
N GLU A 78 13.50 -10.12 19.86
CA GLU A 78 13.81 -8.80 19.30
C GLU A 78 13.90 -8.83 17.78
N ILE A 79 14.47 -9.90 17.21
CA ILE A 79 14.50 -10.13 15.76
C ILE A 79 13.07 -10.23 15.21
N ALA A 80 12.22 -11.03 15.85
CA ALA A 80 10.82 -11.18 15.46
C ALA A 80 10.10 -9.83 15.51
N LEU A 81 10.30 -9.04 16.57
CA LEU A 81 9.71 -7.72 16.73
C LEU A 81 10.10 -6.77 15.57
N ARG A 82 11.38 -6.68 15.23
CA ARG A 82 11.88 -5.83 14.13
C ARG A 82 11.38 -6.30 12.76
N ASN A 83 11.42 -7.60 12.50
CA ASN A 83 10.93 -8.20 11.26
C ASN A 83 9.41 -7.99 11.08
N THR A 84 8.63 -8.15 12.15
CA THR A 84 7.18 -7.87 12.13
C THR A 84 6.91 -6.39 11.86
N ALA A 85 7.71 -5.46 12.42
CA ALA A 85 7.60 -4.05 12.09
C ALA A 85 7.86 -3.78 10.60
N HIS A 86 8.85 -4.43 9.98
CA HIS A 86 9.06 -4.33 8.53
C HIS A 86 7.85 -4.80 7.72
N ILE A 87 7.27 -5.95 8.09
CA ILE A 87 6.08 -6.52 7.44
C ILE A 87 4.90 -5.55 7.55
N ALA A 88 4.70 -4.96 8.72
CA ALA A 88 3.64 -3.98 8.95
C ALA A 88 3.85 -2.72 8.08
N TRP A 89 5.08 -2.22 7.95
CA TRP A 89 5.34 -1.08 7.06
C TRP A 89 5.10 -1.40 5.59
N PHE A 90 5.47 -2.60 5.10
CA PHE A 90 5.10 -3.03 3.75
C PHE A 90 3.58 -3.07 3.56
N LEU A 91 2.84 -3.57 4.55
CA LEU A 91 1.39 -3.58 4.53
C LEU A 91 0.82 -2.15 4.47
N TYR A 92 1.31 -1.22 5.27
CA TYR A 92 0.84 0.16 5.27
C TYR A 92 1.18 0.93 3.99
N GLU A 93 2.32 0.65 3.37
CA GLU A 93 2.65 1.17 2.04
C GLU A 93 1.63 0.70 0.99
N ASN A 94 1.26 -0.58 1.03
CA ASN A 94 0.25 -1.15 0.14
C ASN A 94 -1.15 -0.60 0.44
N ASP A 95 -1.56 -0.53 1.71
CA ASP A 95 -2.86 0.01 2.12
C ASP A 95 -3.00 1.47 1.70
N PHE A 96 -1.96 2.28 1.87
CA PHE A 96 -1.93 3.66 1.39
C PHE A 96 -2.10 3.74 -0.12
N TYR A 97 -1.40 2.88 -0.88
CA TYR A 97 -1.57 2.83 -2.32
C TYR A 97 -3.00 2.46 -2.72
N GLN A 98 -3.60 1.45 -2.09
CA GLN A 98 -4.98 1.01 -2.33
C GLN A 98 -5.97 2.16 -2.07
N PHE A 99 -5.78 2.90 -0.97
CA PHE A 99 -6.58 4.09 -0.65
C PHE A 99 -6.43 5.19 -1.71
N GLN A 100 -5.20 5.49 -2.15
CA GLN A 100 -4.98 6.47 -3.22
C GLN A 100 -5.61 6.04 -4.56
N GLN A 101 -5.70 4.73 -4.81
CA GLN A 101 -6.45 4.21 -5.94
C GLN A 101 -7.97 4.19 -5.70
N GLY A 102 -8.49 4.66 -4.57
CA GLY A 102 -9.94 4.59 -4.28
C GLY A 102 -10.48 3.16 -4.25
N LEU A 103 -9.61 2.19 -3.91
CA LEU A 103 -9.95 0.78 -3.71
C LEU A 103 -10.11 0.44 -2.22
N MET A 104 -10.01 1.45 -1.35
CA MET A 104 -10.25 1.38 0.08
C MET A 104 -11.08 2.60 0.47
N ASP A 105 -12.13 2.39 1.24
CA ASP A 105 -12.97 3.47 1.76
C ASP A 105 -12.27 4.24 2.89
N GLU A 106 -12.78 5.44 3.18
CA GLU A 106 -12.18 6.35 4.16
C GLU A 106 -12.25 5.82 5.59
N GLU A 107 -13.31 5.11 5.96
CA GLU A 107 -13.46 4.53 7.30
C GLU A 107 -12.39 3.47 7.55
N THR A 108 -12.26 2.51 6.62
CA THR A 108 -11.22 1.48 6.66
C THR A 108 -9.83 2.11 6.68
N TRP A 109 -9.59 3.12 5.83
CA TRP A 109 -8.30 3.81 5.76
C TRP A 109 -7.96 4.50 7.09
N ASN A 110 -8.89 5.22 7.69
CA ASN A 110 -8.68 5.90 8.97
C ASN A 110 -8.33 4.91 10.09
N ALA A 111 -8.96 3.73 10.11
CA ALA A 111 -8.59 2.67 11.05
C ALA A 111 -7.13 2.17 10.83
N LYS A 112 -6.67 2.07 9.58
CA LYS A 112 -5.27 1.73 9.28
C LYS A 112 -4.30 2.83 9.72
N VAL A 113 -4.68 4.11 9.58
CA VAL A 113 -3.88 5.24 10.06
C VAL A 113 -3.65 5.17 11.58
N VAL A 114 -4.67 4.76 12.35
CA VAL A 114 -4.52 4.56 13.81
C VAL A 114 -3.46 3.49 14.12
N ALA A 115 -3.53 2.33 13.44
CA ALA A 115 -2.55 1.25 13.63
C ALA A 115 -1.13 1.69 13.19
N MET A 116 -1.03 2.41 12.08
CA MET A 116 0.23 2.94 11.57
C MET A 116 0.85 3.96 12.53
N LYS A 117 0.03 4.85 13.13
CA LYS A 117 0.47 5.77 14.17
C LYS A 117 0.96 5.02 15.42
N ALA A 118 0.26 3.97 15.85
CA ALA A 118 0.69 3.15 16.98
C ALA A 118 2.05 2.47 16.70
N LEU A 119 2.28 1.95 15.49
CA LEU A 119 3.59 1.39 15.12
C LEU A 119 4.68 2.46 15.03
N PHE A 120 4.36 3.64 14.50
CA PHE A 120 5.26 4.78 14.44
C PHE A 120 5.76 5.19 15.83
N ASN A 121 4.89 5.16 16.84
CA ASN A 121 5.20 5.46 18.25
C ASN A 121 5.66 4.23 19.06
N ASN A 122 5.88 3.08 18.43
CA ASN A 122 6.54 1.94 19.07
C ASN A 122 8.06 2.16 19.08
N CYS A 123 8.56 2.79 20.14
CA CYS A 123 9.94 3.30 20.21
C CYS A 123 11.04 2.23 19.99
N PRO A 124 10.94 1.00 20.54
CA PRO A 124 11.89 -0.08 20.24
C PRO A 124 12.12 -0.37 18.74
N VAL A 125 11.11 -0.15 17.89
CA VAL A 125 11.18 -0.38 16.44
C VAL A 125 11.11 0.90 15.61
N ARG A 126 11.26 2.06 16.25
CA ARG A 126 11.22 3.38 15.60
C ARG A 126 12.23 3.50 14.46
N SER A 127 13.42 2.93 14.63
CA SER A 127 14.48 2.94 13.63
C SER A 127 14.04 2.32 12.30
N ILE A 128 13.12 1.36 12.32
CA ILE A 128 12.62 0.68 11.12
C ILE A 128 11.92 1.68 10.19
N VAL A 129 11.01 2.51 10.70
CA VAL A 129 10.33 3.49 9.85
C VAL A 129 11.30 4.58 9.40
N VAL A 130 12.23 5.00 10.27
CA VAL A 130 13.24 6.02 9.93
C VAL A 130 14.09 5.56 8.75
N THR A 131 14.55 4.31 8.75
CA THR A 131 15.38 3.78 7.66
C THR A 131 14.60 3.54 6.38
N ARG A 132 13.31 3.18 6.47
CA ARG A 132 12.45 2.95 5.29
C ARG A 132 11.88 4.23 4.69
N LYS A 133 11.72 5.29 5.49
CA LYS A 133 11.11 6.56 5.06
C LYS A 133 11.65 7.12 3.73
N PRO A 134 12.95 7.01 3.36
CA PRO A 134 13.44 7.42 2.05
C PRO A 134 12.77 6.70 0.86
N THR A 135 12.31 5.46 1.01
CA THR A 135 11.72 4.66 -0.07
C THR A 135 10.21 4.85 -0.22
N PHE A 136 9.54 5.46 0.76
CA PHE A 136 8.10 5.70 0.71
C PHE A 136 7.71 6.72 -0.36
N SER A 137 6.44 6.71 -0.76
CA SER A 137 5.90 7.78 -1.62
C SER A 137 5.90 9.13 -0.87
N LYS A 138 6.01 10.24 -1.60
CA LYS A 138 6.01 11.60 -1.01
C LYS A 138 4.82 11.83 -0.08
N HIS A 139 3.63 11.37 -0.48
CA HIS A 139 2.40 11.56 0.28
C HIS A 139 2.36 10.70 1.55
N LEU A 140 2.83 9.45 1.49
CA LEU A 140 2.92 8.61 2.68
C LEU A 140 3.93 9.17 3.69
N LYS A 141 5.06 9.70 3.22
CA LYS A 141 6.03 10.40 4.09
C LYS A 141 5.39 11.56 4.83
N ALA A 142 4.66 12.42 4.11
CA ALA A 142 3.99 13.57 4.71
C ALA A 142 2.93 13.17 5.75
N LEU A 143 2.20 12.08 5.50
CA LEU A 143 1.26 11.53 6.48
C LEU A 143 1.99 11.01 7.73
N ILE A 144 3.08 10.27 7.55
CA ILE A 144 3.86 9.73 8.67
C ILE A 144 4.50 10.87 9.48
N GLU A 145 4.94 11.94 8.81
CA GLU A 145 5.50 13.15 9.44
C GLU A 145 4.49 13.99 10.22
N SER A 146 3.18 13.80 9.97
CA SER A 146 2.15 14.52 10.71
C SER A 146 1.76 13.84 12.02
N PHE A 147 2.25 12.63 12.28
CA PHE A 147 2.00 11.94 13.53
C PHE A 147 2.76 12.60 14.68
N PRO A 148 2.14 12.73 15.88
CA PRO A 148 2.86 13.20 17.06
C PRO A 148 3.95 12.20 17.42
N ASP A 149 5.16 12.68 17.65
CA ASP A 149 6.31 11.87 18.03
C ASP A 149 6.37 11.68 19.55
N GLU A 150 5.96 10.50 20.01
CA GLU A 150 5.93 10.13 21.43
C GLU A 150 7.24 9.48 21.90
N CYS A 151 8.20 9.25 21.00
CA CYS A 151 9.47 8.63 21.32
C CYS A 151 10.57 9.63 21.70
N VAL A 152 10.32 10.93 21.53
CA VAL A 152 11.23 12.02 21.90
C VAL A 152 11.13 12.36 23.41
N SER A 153 10.15 11.83 24.13
CA SER A 153 9.90 12.14 25.56
C SER A 153 10.45 11.12 26.57
N LEU A 154 11.50 10.37 26.22
CA LEU A 154 12.16 9.40 27.11
C LEU A 154 13.64 9.74 27.36
N ASP A 155 13.95 11.04 27.50
CA ASP A 155 15.19 11.53 28.09
C ASP A 155 15.00 11.85 29.59
#